data_AF-A0A3Q3VMM3-F1
#
_entry.id   AF-A0A3Q3VMM3-F1
#
_cell.length_a   1.000
_cell.length_b   1.000
_cell.length_c   1.000
_cell.angle_alpha   90.00
_cell.angle_beta   90.00
_cell.angle_gamma   90.00
#
_symmetry.space_group_name_H-M   'P 1'
#
loop_
_entity.id
_entity.type
_entity.pdbx_description
1 polymer ?
#
loop_
_entity_poly.entity_id
_entity_poly.type
_entity_poly.pdbx_seq_one_letter_code
_entity_poly.pdbx_strand_id
1 'polypeptide(L)'
;MTETKTHVILLSCGSFNPITRGHLHMFEKAREYLHTTGRFIVIGGIVSPVHDSYGKPGLVSSRHRLTMCQLAVQSSDWIRVDPWECYQDTWQTTCSVLEHHRDLMKVRLTCFVLSNCKLGHCLSAQNERDPQLWRSTTTKPEWSPSQCCPLLLWRTPYTQSHFSSRQPNLCSEPVTTERS
;
A
#
# COMPACT_ATOMS: atom_id res chain seq x y z
N MET A 1 -15.65 -34.22 -5.74
CA MET A 1 -15.41 -32.89 -6.32
C MET A 1 -14.66 -32.07 -5.28
N THR A 2 -13.42 -31.67 -5.54
CA THR A 2 -12.69 -30.79 -4.61
C THR A 2 -13.22 -29.37 -4.76
N GLU A 3 -14.00 -28.91 -3.79
CA GLU A 3 -14.48 -27.53 -3.76
C GLU A 3 -13.28 -26.58 -3.67
N THR A 4 -13.19 -25.62 -4.60
CA THR A 4 -12.11 -24.65 -4.65
C THR A 4 -12.29 -23.65 -3.51
N LYS A 5 -11.37 -23.65 -2.55
CA LYS A 5 -11.41 -22.71 -1.42
C LYS A 5 -10.96 -21.32 -1.87
N THR A 6 -11.61 -20.29 -1.34
CA THR A 6 -11.28 -18.88 -1.63
C THR A 6 -10.14 -18.42 -0.72
N HIS A 7 -9.07 -17.92 -1.32
CA HIS A 7 -7.97 -17.30 -0.57
C HIS A 7 -8.36 -15.89 -0.10
N VAL A 8 -8.06 -15.58 1.16
CA VAL A 8 -8.43 -14.28 1.77
C VAL A 8 -7.27 -13.72 2.59
N ILE A 9 -7.18 -12.40 2.65
CA ILE A 9 -6.31 -11.66 3.56
C ILE A 9 -7.17 -10.90 4.54
N LEU A 10 -6.79 -10.93 5.81
CA LEU A 10 -7.43 -10.15 6.86
C LEU A 10 -6.73 -8.80 6.97
N LEU A 11 -7.49 -7.70 6.90
CA LEU A 11 -6.97 -6.35 7.10
C LEU A 11 -7.61 -5.75 8.34
N SER A 12 -6.80 -5.18 9.23
CA SER A 12 -7.25 -4.40 10.38
C SER A 12 -6.66 -3.00 10.31
N CYS A 13 -7.52 -2.03 10.00
CA CYS A 13 -7.22 -0.61 10.10
C CYS A 13 -7.54 -0.12 11.52
N GLY A 14 -6.71 0.76 12.07
CA GLY A 14 -6.97 1.32 13.39
C GLY A 14 -5.88 2.22 13.92
N SER A 15 -6.14 2.88 15.05
CA SER A 15 -5.13 3.75 15.66
C SER A 15 -3.94 2.96 16.20
N PHE A 16 -4.18 1.82 16.87
CA PHE A 16 -3.15 1.05 17.59
C PHE A 16 -2.30 1.92 18.53
N ASN A 17 -2.98 2.56 19.50
CA ASN A 17 -2.42 3.56 20.39
C ASN A 17 -2.48 3.15 21.88
N PRO A 18 -1.67 2.18 22.34
CA PRO A 18 -0.79 1.29 21.57
C PRO A 18 -1.54 0.03 21.07
N ILE A 19 -0.85 -0.80 20.28
CA ILE A 19 -1.33 -2.16 19.96
C ILE A 19 -1.38 -3.02 21.24
N THR A 20 -2.34 -3.95 21.30
CA THR A 20 -2.55 -4.86 22.44
C THR A 20 -2.70 -6.29 21.97
N ARG A 21 -2.55 -7.25 22.89
CA ARG A 21 -2.82 -8.67 22.60
C ARG A 21 -4.23 -8.93 22.08
N GLY A 22 -5.22 -8.10 22.48
CA GLY A 22 -6.60 -8.21 21.99
C GLY A 22 -6.69 -8.01 20.48
N HIS A 23 -5.91 -7.09 19.90
CA HIS A 23 -5.86 -6.87 18.45
C HIS A 23 -5.33 -8.11 17.72
N LEU A 24 -4.28 -8.75 18.25
CA LEU A 24 -3.72 -9.97 17.65
C LEU A 24 -4.66 -11.16 17.83
N HIS A 25 -5.31 -11.27 18.99
CA HIS A 25 -6.30 -12.31 19.25
C HIS A 25 -7.49 -12.23 18.28
N MET A 26 -7.89 -11.02 17.87
CA MET A 26 -8.92 -10.82 16.85
C MET A 26 -8.54 -11.45 15.51
N PHE A 27 -7.27 -11.35 15.09
CA PHE A 27 -6.78 -12.02 13.88
C PHE A 27 -6.88 -13.55 13.99
N GLU A 28 -6.40 -14.11 15.10
CA GLU A 28 -6.44 -15.57 15.31
C GLU A 28 -7.87 -16.10 15.32
N LYS A 29 -8.80 -15.40 16.00
CA LYS A 29 -10.21 -15.77 16.02
C LYS A 29 -10.88 -15.69 14.65
N ALA A 30 -10.59 -14.63 13.89
CA ALA A 30 -11.13 -14.49 12.54
C ALA A 30 -10.59 -15.58 11.61
N ARG A 31 -9.29 -15.92 11.72
CA ARG A 31 -8.67 -16.99 10.94
C ARG A 31 -9.27 -18.36 11.25
N GLU A 32 -9.36 -18.69 12.53
CA GLU A 32 -9.98 -19.94 13.02
C GLU A 32 -11.42 -20.08 12.51
N TYR A 33 -12.22 -19.02 12.63
CA TYR A 33 -13.61 -19.01 12.15
C TYR A 33 -13.69 -19.27 10.65
N LEU A 34 -12.92 -18.54 9.83
CA LEU A 34 -12.95 -18.68 8.37
C LEU A 34 -12.52 -20.07 7.91
N HIS A 35 -11.48 -20.64 8.54
CA HIS A 35 -11.03 -22.00 8.25
C HIS A 35 -12.08 -23.05 8.64
N THR A 36 -12.79 -22.85 9.77
CA THR A 36 -13.86 -23.74 10.22
C THR A 36 -15.01 -23.83 9.22
N THR A 37 -15.29 -22.75 8.46
CA THR A 37 -16.32 -22.80 7.42
C THR A 37 -15.99 -23.75 6.26
N GLY A 38 -14.73 -24.18 6.12
CA GLY A 38 -14.26 -25.03 5.02
C GLY A 38 -14.12 -24.33 3.67
N ARG A 39 -14.68 -23.12 3.51
CA ARG A 39 -14.75 -22.37 2.24
C ARG A 39 -13.57 -21.44 1.98
N PHE A 40 -12.87 -21.03 3.03
CA PHE A 40 -11.83 -20.00 2.95
C PHE A 40 -10.48 -20.52 3.42
N ILE A 41 -9.41 -19.97 2.83
CA ILE A 41 -8.03 -20.11 3.30
C ILE A 41 -7.49 -18.71 3.57
N VAL A 42 -7.29 -18.36 4.83
CA VAL A 42 -6.54 -17.16 5.20
C VAL A 42 -5.06 -17.35 4.85
N ILE A 43 -4.54 -16.50 3.97
CA ILE A 43 -3.14 -16.53 3.50
C ILE A 43 -2.27 -15.45 4.14
N GLY A 44 -2.86 -14.51 4.87
CA GLY A 44 -2.14 -13.45 5.56
C GLY A 44 -3.04 -12.53 6.38
N GLY A 45 -2.42 -11.80 7.30
CA GLY A 45 -3.03 -10.74 8.09
C GLY A 45 -2.22 -9.45 7.98
N ILE A 46 -2.90 -8.31 7.89
CA ILE A 46 -2.29 -6.98 7.74
C ILE A 46 -2.84 -6.06 8.82
N VAL A 47 -1.93 -5.52 9.63
CA VAL A 47 -2.18 -4.42 10.55
C VAL A 47 -1.83 -3.12 9.83
N SER A 48 -2.79 -2.22 9.65
CA SER A 48 -2.61 -0.90 9.01
C SER A 48 -2.85 0.22 10.03
N PRO A 49 -1.79 0.77 10.64
CA PRO A 49 -1.95 1.89 11.56
C PRO A 49 -2.37 3.17 10.83
N VAL A 50 -3.31 3.89 11.45
CA VAL A 50 -3.86 5.12 10.89
C VAL A 50 -2.81 6.23 10.77
N HIS A 51 -2.98 7.12 9.79
CA HIS A 51 -2.19 8.35 9.67
C HIS A 51 -2.37 9.30 10.88
N ASP A 52 -1.37 10.14 11.17
CA ASP A 52 -1.41 11.07 12.31
C ASP A 52 -2.43 12.19 12.15
N SER A 53 -2.73 12.59 10.91
CA SER A 53 -3.77 13.59 10.61
C SER A 53 -5.20 13.07 10.80
N TYR A 54 -5.39 11.83 11.29
CA TYR A 54 -6.71 11.35 11.70
C TYR A 54 -7.32 12.20 12.83
N GLY A 55 -6.47 12.88 13.61
CA GLY A 55 -6.92 13.91 14.54
C GLY A 55 -7.58 13.39 15.81
N LYS A 56 -7.42 12.10 16.15
CA LYS A 56 -7.90 11.55 17.42
C LYS A 56 -7.11 12.19 18.60
N PRO A 57 -7.79 12.76 19.61
CA PRO A 57 -7.09 13.33 20.77
C PRO A 57 -6.19 12.29 21.46
N GLY A 58 -4.96 12.70 21.79
CA GLY A 58 -3.97 11.82 22.43
C GLY A 58 -3.39 10.74 21.52
N LEU A 59 -3.54 10.84 20.19
CA LEU A 59 -2.90 9.94 19.24
C LEU A 59 -1.38 10.13 19.27
N VAL A 60 -0.64 9.10 19.69
CA VAL A 60 0.82 9.08 19.61
C VAL A 60 1.24 9.05 18.13
N SER A 61 2.40 9.59 17.80
CA SER A 61 2.86 9.62 16.40
C SER A 61 2.93 8.22 15.76
N SER A 62 2.61 8.20 14.47
CA SER A 62 2.57 7.04 13.58
C SER A 62 3.86 6.25 13.64
N ARG A 63 5.01 6.91 13.68
CA ARG A 63 6.32 6.28 13.85
C ARG A 63 6.40 5.36 15.06
N HIS A 64 5.96 5.81 16.24
CA HIS A 64 5.99 4.98 17.44
C HIS A 64 4.97 3.83 17.34
N ARG A 65 3.77 4.12 16.83
CA ARG A 65 2.72 3.11 16.67
C ARG A 65 3.12 2.01 15.69
N LEU A 66 3.70 2.37 14.55
CA LEU A 66 4.30 1.44 13.59
C LEU A 66 5.35 0.54 14.24
N THR A 67 6.28 1.14 14.99
CA THR A 67 7.34 0.38 15.68
C THR A 67 6.74 -0.60 16.69
N MET A 68 5.77 -0.15 17.50
CA MET A 68 5.07 -1.02 18.46
C MET A 68 4.30 -2.15 17.77
N CYS A 69 3.61 -1.86 16.66
CA CYS A 69 2.93 -2.87 15.86
C CYS A 69 3.91 -3.90 15.30
N GLN A 70 5.06 -3.47 14.77
CA GLN A 70 6.08 -4.36 14.20
C GLN A 70 6.64 -5.30 15.28
N LEU A 71 6.95 -4.78 16.46
CA LEU A 71 7.38 -5.59 17.60
C LEU A 71 6.29 -6.57 18.05
N ALA A 72 5.03 -6.14 18.08
CA ALA A 72 3.92 -6.97 18.50
C ALA A 72 3.66 -8.17 17.57
N VAL A 73 3.91 -8.02 16.27
CA VAL A 73 3.74 -9.12 15.29
C VAL A 73 5.04 -9.87 15.00
N GLN A 74 6.15 -9.54 15.65
CA GLN A 74 7.48 -10.10 15.33
C GLN A 74 7.52 -11.63 15.44
N SER A 75 6.77 -12.22 16.38
CA SER A 75 6.68 -13.67 16.55
C SER A 75 5.61 -14.33 15.68
N SER A 76 4.80 -13.56 14.96
CA SER A 76 3.78 -14.10 14.05
C SER A 76 4.42 -14.47 12.72
N ASP A 77 4.06 -15.61 12.16
CA ASP A 77 4.50 -16.05 10.84
C ASP A 77 3.60 -15.54 9.71
N TRP A 78 2.36 -15.13 10.02
CA TRP A 78 1.32 -14.82 9.02
C TRP A 78 0.76 -13.40 9.09
N ILE A 79 0.96 -12.69 10.21
CA ILE A 79 0.54 -11.30 10.38
C ILE A 79 1.72 -10.37 10.13
N ARG A 80 1.49 -9.29 9.37
CA ARG A 80 2.48 -8.25 9.07
C ARG A 80 1.88 -6.86 9.32
N VAL A 81 2.75 -5.87 9.47
CA VAL A 81 2.36 -4.45 9.53
C VAL A 81 2.64 -3.82 8.18
N ASP A 82 1.66 -3.10 7.64
CA ASP A 82 1.85 -2.30 6.44
C ASP A 82 1.87 -0.80 6.80
N PRO A 83 2.93 -0.05 6.44
CA PRO A 83 3.06 1.36 6.78
C PRO A 83 2.43 2.32 5.77
N TRP A 84 1.83 1.84 4.68
CA TRP A 84 1.41 2.67 3.55
C TRP A 84 0.50 3.84 3.99
N GLU A 85 -0.50 3.55 4.83
CA GLU A 85 -1.44 4.55 5.32
C GLU A 85 -0.75 5.65 6.14
N CYS A 86 0.26 5.30 6.94
CA CYS A 86 1.06 6.24 7.74
C CYS A 86 1.99 7.11 6.90
N TYR A 87 2.32 6.72 5.66
CA TYR A 87 3.21 7.46 4.77
C TYR A 87 2.48 8.31 3.73
N GLN A 88 1.15 8.33 3.75
CA GLN A 88 0.38 9.27 2.94
C GLN A 88 0.50 10.69 3.51
N ASP A 89 0.34 11.70 2.66
CA ASP A 89 0.39 13.11 3.10
C ASP A 89 -0.78 13.46 4.04
N THR A 90 -1.90 12.75 3.88
CA THR A 90 -3.13 12.97 4.65
C THR A 90 -3.81 11.65 4.99
N TRP A 91 -4.70 11.71 5.99
CA TRP A 91 -5.53 10.60 6.41
C TRP A 91 -6.32 10.00 5.23
N GLN A 92 -6.35 8.68 5.18
CA GLN A 92 -7.06 7.92 4.17
C GLN A 92 -8.31 7.27 4.73
N THR A 93 -9.35 7.18 3.90
CA THR A 93 -10.53 6.39 4.25
C THR A 93 -10.20 4.90 4.25
N THR A 94 -10.89 4.11 5.07
CA THR A 94 -10.72 2.65 5.08
C THR A 94 -10.96 2.03 3.69
N CYS A 95 -11.85 2.60 2.87
CA CYS A 95 -12.06 2.17 1.50
C CYS A 95 -10.79 2.34 0.64
N SER A 96 -10.12 3.50 0.72
CA SER A 96 -8.86 3.75 0.02
C SER A 96 -7.77 2.75 0.44
N VAL A 97 -7.66 2.48 1.75
CA VAL A 97 -6.71 1.49 2.28
C VAL A 97 -7.03 0.08 1.77
N LEU A 98 -8.31 -0.32 1.74
CA LEU A 98 -8.74 -1.61 1.19
C LEU A 98 -8.44 -1.74 -0.30
N GLU A 99 -8.69 -0.69 -1.08
CA GLU A 99 -8.41 -0.66 -2.51
C GLU A 99 -6.91 -0.76 -2.80
N HIS A 100 -6.08 -0.02 -2.06
CA HIS A 100 -4.62 -0.13 -2.14
C HIS A 100 -4.15 -1.57 -1.94
N HIS A 101 -4.58 -2.22 -0.86
CA HIS A 101 -4.16 -3.58 -0.54
C HIS A 101 -4.71 -4.61 -1.54
N ARG A 102 -5.94 -4.43 -2.02
CA ARG A 102 -6.53 -5.25 -3.09
C ARG A 102 -5.69 -5.19 -4.35
N ASP A 103 -5.30 -4.00 -4.77
CA ASP A 103 -4.60 -3.82 -6.04
C ASP A 103 -3.13 -4.25 -5.92
N LEU A 104 -2.49 -4.04 -4.77
CA LEU A 104 -1.17 -4.62 -4.45
C LEU A 104 -1.18 -6.16 -4.53
N MET A 105 -2.23 -6.80 -4.02
CA MET A 105 -2.38 -8.25 -4.09
C MET A 105 -2.55 -8.75 -5.53
N LYS A 106 -3.37 -8.07 -6.34
CA LYS A 106 -3.54 -8.43 -7.76
C LYS A 106 -2.21 -8.36 -8.50
N VAL A 107 -1.47 -7.26 -8.34
CA VAL A 107 -0.18 -7.06 -9.00
C VAL A 107 0.82 -8.14 -8.58
N ARG A 108 0.92 -8.46 -7.29
CA ARG A 108 1.84 -9.51 -6.80
C ARG A 108 1.50 -10.89 -7.35
N LEU A 109 0.21 -11.24 -7.44
CA LEU A 109 -0.22 -12.50 -8.05
C LEU A 109 0.10 -12.52 -9.55
N THR A 110 -0.16 -11.43 -10.26
CA THR A 110 0.17 -11.32 -11.68
C THR A 110 1.68 -11.43 -11.92
N CYS A 111 2.52 -10.71 -11.17
CA CYS A 111 3.97 -10.79 -11.29
C CYS A 111 4.52 -12.17 -10.89
N PHE A 112 3.96 -12.82 -9.87
CA PHE A 112 4.35 -14.18 -9.50
C PHE A 112 4.02 -15.17 -10.61
N VAL A 113 2.81 -15.09 -11.20
CA VAL A 113 2.43 -15.94 -12.34
C VAL A 113 3.33 -15.67 -13.55
N LEU A 114 3.57 -14.40 -13.90
CA LEU A 114 4.42 -14.04 -15.05
C LEU A 114 5.90 -14.44 -14.85
N SER A 115 6.40 -14.40 -13.63
CA SER A 115 7.77 -14.85 -13.30
C SER A 115 7.88 -16.37 -13.43
N ASN A 116 6.84 -17.11 -13.05
CA ASN A 116 6.79 -18.57 -13.23
C ASN A 116 6.53 -19.00 -14.69
N CYS A 117 5.91 -18.15 -15.52
CA CYS A 117 5.75 -18.43 -16.96
C CYS A 117 7.02 -18.21 -17.79
N LYS A 118 8.11 -17.66 -17.22
CA LYS A 118 9.39 -17.46 -17.92
C LYS A 118 10.46 -18.52 -17.62
N LEU A 119 10.22 -19.48 -16.72
CA LEU A 119 11.13 -20.62 -16.50
C LEU A 119 10.63 -21.87 -17.24
N GLY A 120 10.67 -21.79 -18.57
CA GLY A 120 10.49 -22.93 -19.46
C GLY A 120 11.79 -23.57 -19.93
N HIS A 121 12.96 -23.14 -19.44
CA HIS A 121 14.23 -23.83 -19.72
C HIS A 121 15.28 -23.52 -18.64
N CYS A 122 16.08 -24.55 -18.32
CA CYS A 122 17.24 -24.58 -17.42
C CYS A 122 16.94 -24.91 -15.94
N LEU A 123 16.66 -26.20 -15.70
CA LEU A 123 16.93 -26.87 -14.42
C LEU A 123 18.45 -26.99 -14.24
N SER A 124 19.00 -26.23 -13.31
CA SER A 124 20.09 -26.73 -12.46
C SER A 124 19.88 -26.21 -11.04
N ALA A 125 19.42 -27.13 -10.21
CA ALA A 125 19.26 -26.95 -8.78
C ALA A 125 20.53 -26.40 -8.14
N GLN A 126 20.38 -25.42 -7.25
CA GLN A 126 21.00 -25.50 -5.93
C GLN A 126 20.18 -24.69 -4.92
N ASN A 127 19.89 -25.38 -3.84
CA ASN A 127 19.10 -24.99 -2.68
C ASN A 127 19.99 -24.17 -1.74
N GLU A 128 19.63 -22.92 -1.45
CA GLU A 128 20.10 -22.22 -0.26
C GLU A 128 18.95 -21.46 0.41
N ARG A 129 18.48 -22.04 1.52
CA ARG A 129 17.81 -21.32 2.59
C ARG A 129 18.87 -20.49 3.30
N ASP A 130 18.94 -19.19 3.02
CA ASP A 130 19.74 -18.25 3.83
C ASP A 130 18.83 -17.19 4.49
N PRO A 131 18.62 -17.23 5.82
CA PRO A 131 17.88 -16.22 6.56
C PRO A 131 18.66 -14.91 6.82
N GLN A 132 19.86 -14.68 6.26
CA GLN A 132 20.71 -13.54 6.63
C GLN A 132 20.91 -12.45 5.57
N LEU A 133 20.30 -12.52 4.38
CA LEU A 133 20.41 -11.49 3.34
C LEU A 133 19.58 -10.21 3.59
N TRP A 134 19.47 -9.75 4.85
CA TRP A 134 18.98 -8.40 5.12
C TRP A 134 19.71 -7.68 6.27
N ARG A 135 20.71 -8.31 6.91
CA ARG A 135 21.43 -7.69 8.06
C ARG A 135 22.53 -6.70 7.67
N SER A 136 22.79 -6.44 6.39
CA SER A 136 23.87 -5.55 5.98
C SER A 136 23.36 -4.36 5.15
N THR A 137 22.76 -3.39 5.82
CA THR A 137 22.81 -1.96 5.46
C THR A 137 22.33 -1.12 6.65
N THR A 138 23.11 -1.11 7.74
CA THR A 138 23.02 -0.04 8.75
C THR A 138 24.07 1.02 8.43
N THR A 139 23.77 1.86 7.45
CA THR A 139 24.34 3.21 7.31
C THR A 139 23.25 4.07 6.67
N LYS A 140 22.88 5.17 7.36
CA LYS A 140 21.90 6.16 6.89
C LYS A 140 22.26 6.63 5.47
N PRO A 141 21.32 6.68 4.51
CA PRO A 141 21.52 7.50 3.33
C PRO A 141 21.10 8.94 3.64
N GLU A 142 22.09 9.83 3.70
CA GLU A 142 21.93 11.26 3.55
C GLU A 142 21.64 11.55 2.06
N TRP A 143 20.48 12.12 1.75
CA TRP A 143 20.11 12.46 0.38
C TRP A 143 20.31 13.95 0.11
N SER A 144 21.25 14.27 -0.78
CA SER A 144 21.39 15.59 -1.41
C SER A 144 20.49 15.68 -2.66
N PRO A 145 19.92 16.86 -3.00
CA PRO A 145 18.80 16.94 -3.95
C PRO A 145 19.16 16.85 -5.44
N SER A 146 20.32 16.34 -5.82
CA SER A 146 20.82 16.50 -7.18
C SER A 146 21.45 15.25 -7.78
N GLN A 147 20.79 14.09 -7.68
CA GLN A 147 21.05 12.93 -8.54
C GLN A 147 19.75 12.13 -8.78
N CYS A 148 18.90 12.64 -9.67
CA CYS A 148 17.85 11.83 -10.30
C CYS A 148 18.49 11.00 -11.42
N CYS A 149 18.61 9.69 -11.24
CA CYS A 149 18.74 8.75 -12.35
C CYS A 149 17.42 8.00 -12.59
N PRO A 150 17.14 7.61 -13.84
CA PRO A 150 15.82 7.72 -14.44
C PRO A 150 15.29 6.35 -14.86
N LEU A 151 14.25 5.82 -14.20
CA LEU A 151 13.43 4.73 -14.75
C LEU A 151 12.23 4.46 -13.85
N LEU A 152 11.12 5.16 -14.12
CA LEU A 152 9.74 4.65 -14.17
C LEU A 152 8.81 5.86 -14.38
N LEU A 153 8.82 6.42 -15.59
CA LEU A 153 7.84 7.40 -16.00
C LEU A 153 6.60 6.64 -16.48
N TRP A 154 5.54 6.71 -15.68
CA TRP A 154 4.17 6.46 -16.14
C TRP A 154 3.83 7.46 -17.25
N ARG A 155 3.54 6.99 -18.48
CA ARG A 155 2.73 7.74 -19.45
C ARG A 155 1.83 6.79 -20.25
N THR A 156 0.56 6.83 -19.91
CA THR A 156 -0.55 6.52 -20.82
C THR A 156 -0.61 7.59 -21.92
N PRO A 157 -1.02 7.26 -23.15
CA PRO A 157 -1.41 8.27 -24.13
C PRO A 157 -2.88 8.67 -23.89
N TYR A 158 -3.12 9.89 -23.41
CA TYR A 158 -4.39 10.59 -23.63
C TYR A 158 -4.07 11.90 -24.34
N THR A 159 -4.31 11.93 -25.64
CA THR A 159 -4.18 13.11 -26.49
C THR A 159 -5.43 13.97 -26.35
N GLN A 160 -5.28 15.16 -25.77
CA GLN A 160 -6.04 16.36 -26.15
C GLN A 160 -5.03 17.48 -26.40
N SER A 161 -4.96 17.96 -27.64
CA SER A 161 -4.65 19.36 -27.92
C SER A 161 -4.97 19.69 -29.38
N HIS A 162 -5.92 20.59 -29.58
CA HIS A 162 -5.77 21.61 -30.62
C HIS A 162 -6.34 22.91 -30.07
N PHE A 163 -5.46 23.74 -29.51
CA PHE A 163 -5.67 25.18 -29.39
C PHE A 163 -4.52 25.84 -30.15
N SER A 164 -4.84 26.46 -31.29
CA SER A 164 -3.89 27.19 -32.12
C SER A 164 -4.07 28.68 -31.88
N SER A 165 -2.95 29.33 -31.58
CA SER A 165 -2.78 30.78 -31.51
C SER A 165 -3.18 31.49 -32.80
N ARG A 166 -3.86 32.65 -32.67
CA ARG A 166 -3.76 33.83 -33.56
C ARG A 166 -4.47 35.03 -32.93
N GLN A 167 -3.74 36.14 -32.74
CA GLN A 167 -4.28 37.51 -32.82
C GLN A 167 -4.12 38.00 -34.27
N PRO A 168 -4.95 38.91 -34.83
CA PRO A 168 -4.90 40.35 -34.49
C PRO A 168 -6.21 41.21 -34.62
N ASN A 169 -6.17 42.36 -33.94
CA ASN A 169 -6.66 43.72 -34.31
C ASN A 169 -8.16 44.13 -34.47
N LEU A 170 -8.46 45.25 -33.77
CA LEU A 170 -9.34 46.42 -34.06
C LEU A 170 -10.86 46.25 -34.30
N CYS A 171 -11.70 46.83 -33.43
CA CYS A 171 -12.39 48.14 -33.63
C CYS A 171 -13.44 48.50 -32.54
N SER A 172 -13.39 49.77 -32.09
CA SER A 172 -14.48 50.68 -31.59
C SER A 172 -15.39 50.35 -30.39
N GLU A 173 -15.09 50.99 -29.23
CA GLU A 173 -15.87 51.99 -28.42
C GLU A 173 -17.43 52.02 -28.44
N PRO A 174 -18.11 52.70 -27.47
CA PRO A 174 -18.29 52.42 -26.03
C PRO A 174 -19.81 52.39 -25.68
N VAL A 175 -20.23 52.29 -24.40
CA VAL A 175 -21.39 53.01 -23.79
C VAL A 175 -21.75 52.53 -22.36
N THR A 176 -21.60 53.48 -21.45
CA THR A 176 -22.32 53.80 -20.17
C THR A 176 -22.48 52.78 -19.03
N THR A 177 -21.76 53.07 -17.95
CA THR A 177 -22.26 53.42 -16.61
C THR A 177 -23.75 53.18 -16.32
N GLU A 178 -24.05 52.37 -15.30
CA GLU A 178 -24.83 52.87 -14.16
C GLU A 178 -24.62 52.03 -12.89
N ARG A 179 -24.54 52.79 -11.80
CA ARG A 179 -24.38 52.41 -10.41
C ARG A 179 -25.77 52.48 -9.78
N SER A 180 -26.13 51.52 -8.94
CA SER A 180 -26.79 51.68 -7.63
C SER A 180 -27.08 50.31 -7.03
#